data_AF-A0AAV5DAP4-F1
#
_entry.id   AF-A0AAV5DAP4-F1
#
_cell.length_a   1.000
_cell.length_b   1.000
_cell.length_c   1.000
_cell.angle_alpha   90.00
_cell.angle_beta   90.00
_cell.angle_gamma   90.00
#
_symmetry.space_group_name_H-M   'P 1'
#
loop_
_entity.id
_entity.type
_entity.pdbx_description
1 polymer ?
#
loop_
_entity_poly.entity_id
_entity_poly.type
_entity_poly.pdbx_seq_one_letter_code
_entity_poly.pdbx_strand_id
1 'polypeptide(L)'
;MGPLDPPTAPQQTDTAGGSQQSAPYQTHAASKAPAAPTRSSFPPPCFHPRRRSAAADRAEGMDCFRHLNPFRACAGLRGLGYLMVAIVLAIVAVSYYAVVIYSWGPMLLGGGAAAAGAAAVLAAFHVFLLLILWCYLMVVFTDPGSVPENWRHDAEDSGDPASSTSEDQGTATRYCSRCKNGKPPRCHHCSVCDRCVLKMDHHCIWVVNCVGARNYKYFLLFLV
;
A
#
# COMPACT_ATOMS: atom_id res chain seq x y z
N MET A 1 42.54 13.40 -55.27
CA MET A 1 41.07 13.44 -55.18
C MET A 1 40.58 12.06 -55.54
N GLY A 2 40.52 11.17 -54.55
CA GLY A 2 40.06 9.79 -54.71
C GLY A 2 38.60 9.65 -54.26
N PRO A 3 37.84 8.68 -54.78
CA PRO A 3 36.42 8.50 -54.44
C PRO A 3 36.24 8.03 -52.99
N LEU A 4 35.23 8.58 -52.32
CA LEU A 4 34.77 8.14 -51.00
C LEU A 4 33.77 6.98 -51.20
N ASP A 5 34.14 5.79 -50.74
CA ASP A 5 33.21 4.66 -50.58
C ASP A 5 32.31 4.87 -49.34
N PRO A 6 31.01 4.51 -49.39
CA PRO A 6 30.11 4.61 -48.25
C PRO A 6 30.33 3.45 -47.25
N PRO A 7 30.11 3.68 -45.93
CA PRO A 7 30.30 2.64 -44.93
C PRO A 7 29.19 1.57 -44.94
N THR A 8 29.64 0.32 -45.05
CA THR A 8 28.89 -0.93 -44.93
C THR A 8 28.25 -1.09 -43.54
N ALA A 9 26.97 -1.41 -43.50
CA ALA A 9 26.23 -1.76 -42.29
C ALA A 9 26.65 -3.13 -41.73
N PRO A 10 26.84 -3.30 -40.41
CA PRO A 10 27.04 -4.62 -39.82
C PRO A 10 25.71 -5.34 -39.54
N GLN A 11 25.72 -6.64 -39.78
CA GLN A 11 24.63 -7.60 -39.66
C GLN A 11 24.09 -7.77 -38.24
N GLN A 12 22.79 -8.13 -38.18
CA GLN A 12 22.03 -8.53 -37.02
C GLN A 12 22.65 -9.74 -36.29
N THR A 13 22.78 -9.62 -34.96
CA THR A 13 22.81 -10.76 -34.05
C THR A 13 21.54 -10.75 -33.22
N ASP A 14 20.64 -11.69 -33.49
CA ASP A 14 19.44 -11.95 -32.71
C ASP A 14 19.82 -12.44 -31.31
N THR A 15 19.44 -11.69 -30.26
CA THR A 15 19.20 -12.29 -28.94
C THR A 15 17.86 -11.81 -28.39
N ALA A 16 17.08 -12.81 -28.00
CA ALA A 16 15.65 -12.77 -27.76
C ALA A 16 15.24 -11.81 -26.64
N GLY A 17 14.21 -11.00 -26.93
CA GLY A 17 13.51 -10.20 -25.94
C GLY A 17 12.81 -11.09 -24.92
N GLY A 18 13.14 -10.85 -23.64
CA GLY A 18 12.44 -11.42 -22.50
C GLY A 18 10.98 -10.98 -22.50
N SER A 19 10.10 -11.94 -22.78
CA SER A 19 8.67 -11.81 -22.57
C SER A 19 8.40 -11.54 -21.09
N GLN A 20 7.76 -10.40 -20.81
CA GLN A 20 7.12 -10.12 -19.53
C GLN A 20 6.07 -11.22 -19.27
N GLN A 21 6.40 -12.21 -18.45
CA GLN A 21 5.41 -13.14 -17.95
C GLN A 21 4.86 -12.63 -16.62
N SER A 22 3.69 -12.00 -16.75
CA SER A 22 2.73 -11.73 -15.70
C SER A 22 2.40 -13.03 -14.95
N ALA A 23 2.90 -13.16 -13.72
CA ALA A 23 2.42 -14.20 -12.82
C ALA A 23 0.95 -13.89 -12.44
N PRO A 24 0.02 -14.85 -12.57
CA PRO A 24 -1.39 -14.60 -12.31
C PRO A 24 -1.63 -14.40 -10.81
N TYR A 25 -2.36 -13.33 -10.48
CA TYR A 25 -3.06 -13.22 -9.20
C TYR A 25 -4.10 -14.36 -9.18
N GLN A 26 -3.84 -15.41 -8.41
CA GLN A 26 -4.81 -16.48 -8.22
C GLN A 26 -6.04 -15.90 -7.51
N THR A 27 -7.08 -15.60 -8.29
CA THR A 27 -8.44 -15.44 -7.82
C THR A 27 -9.02 -16.83 -7.57
N HIS A 28 -8.95 -17.33 -6.34
CA HIS A 28 -9.76 -18.48 -5.96
C HIS A 28 -11.17 -17.99 -5.59
N ALA A 29 -12.08 -18.15 -6.55
CA ALA A 29 -13.52 -18.04 -6.35
C ALA A 29 -14.07 -19.35 -5.79
N ALA A 30 -14.93 -19.19 -4.77
CA ALA A 30 -16.04 -20.06 -4.38
C ALA A 30 -15.87 -21.58 -4.43
N SER A 31 -15.78 -22.21 -3.25
CA SER A 31 -16.33 -23.56 -3.08
C SER A 31 -17.25 -23.63 -1.84
N LYS A 32 -18.43 -24.20 -2.11
CA LYS A 32 -19.56 -24.61 -1.26
C LYS A 32 -19.42 -24.53 0.27
N ALA A 33 -20.38 -23.84 0.87
CA ALA A 33 -20.73 -23.94 2.29
C ALA A 33 -21.27 -25.33 2.67
N PRO A 34 -20.89 -25.87 3.84
CA PRO A 34 -21.71 -26.80 4.58
C PRO A 34 -22.53 -26.08 5.66
N ALA A 35 -23.66 -26.71 5.99
CA ALA A 35 -24.75 -26.18 6.81
C ALA A 35 -24.33 -25.74 8.24
N ALA A 36 -25.06 -24.73 8.72
CA ALA A 36 -24.93 -24.16 10.06
C ALA A 36 -25.36 -25.13 11.18
N PRO A 37 -24.66 -25.15 12.32
CA PRO A 37 -25.27 -25.46 13.60
C PRO A 37 -25.68 -24.18 14.34
N THR A 38 -26.82 -24.28 14.97
CA THR A 38 -27.59 -23.28 15.73
C THR A 38 -26.86 -22.72 16.96
N ARG A 39 -27.14 -21.44 17.25
CA ARG A 39 -27.03 -20.70 18.54
C ARG A 39 -26.38 -21.43 19.73
N SER A 40 -25.39 -20.81 20.36
CA SER A 40 -25.54 -20.12 21.66
C SER A 40 -24.21 -19.63 22.23
N SER A 41 -24.31 -18.52 23.00
CA SER A 41 -23.46 -18.15 24.15
C SER A 41 -21.96 -17.91 23.95
N PHE A 42 -21.58 -16.63 24.03
CA PHE A 42 -20.27 -16.16 24.49
C PHE A 42 -19.79 -16.92 25.75
N PRO A 43 -18.48 -17.19 25.85
CA PRO A 43 -17.79 -17.05 27.15
C PRO A 43 -16.53 -16.15 27.06
N PRO A 44 -16.14 -15.51 28.17
CA PRO A 44 -14.95 -14.65 28.22
C PRO A 44 -13.65 -15.50 28.30
N PRO A 45 -12.49 -15.00 27.87
CA PRO A 45 -11.24 -15.66 28.18
C PRO A 45 -10.85 -15.41 29.64
N CYS A 46 -11.00 -16.44 30.45
CA CYS A 46 -10.37 -16.57 31.76
C CYS A 46 -8.85 -16.43 31.61
N PHE A 47 -8.30 -15.33 32.13
CA PHE A 47 -6.87 -15.16 32.34
C PHE A 47 -6.44 -16.03 33.53
N HIS A 48 -5.65 -17.07 33.28
CA HIS A 48 -4.87 -17.73 34.32
C HIS A 48 -3.74 -16.80 34.79
N PRO A 49 -3.65 -16.44 36.08
CA PRO A 49 -2.45 -15.80 36.60
C PRO A 49 -1.39 -16.89 36.85
N ARG A 50 -0.28 -16.86 36.10
CA ARG A 50 0.93 -17.58 36.52
C ARG A 50 1.45 -16.91 37.80
N ARG A 51 1.66 -17.72 38.84
CA ARG A 51 2.25 -17.36 40.15
C ARG A 51 3.47 -16.45 39.97
N ARG A 52 3.43 -15.25 40.56
CA ARG A 52 4.62 -14.42 40.79
C ARG A 52 5.30 -14.87 42.09
N SER A 53 6.61 -15.11 42.02
CA SER A 53 7.47 -15.31 43.21
C SER A 53 7.98 -13.95 43.70
N ALA A 54 8.00 -13.78 45.02
CA ALA A 54 8.22 -12.55 45.78
C ALA A 54 9.69 -12.05 45.83
N ALA A 55 10.42 -12.15 44.70
CA ALA A 55 11.84 -11.78 44.62
C ALA A 55 12.15 -10.62 43.65
N ALA A 56 11.13 -10.00 43.04
CA ALA A 56 11.31 -8.92 42.07
C ALA A 56 11.09 -7.50 42.64
N ASP A 57 10.73 -7.37 43.93
CA ASP A 57 10.34 -6.09 44.56
C ASP A 57 11.53 -5.24 45.07
N ARG A 58 12.74 -5.41 44.51
CA ARG A 58 13.92 -4.63 44.93
C ARG A 58 14.57 -3.79 43.84
N ALA A 59 13.89 -3.61 42.72
CA ALA A 59 14.31 -2.71 41.63
C ALA A 59 13.43 -1.45 41.50
N GLU A 60 12.61 -1.11 42.50
CA GLU A 60 11.70 0.05 42.50
C GLU A 60 12.39 1.41 42.75
N GLY A 61 13.69 1.54 42.45
CA GLY A 61 14.51 2.64 42.96
C GLY A 61 15.10 3.63 41.96
N MET A 62 14.96 3.43 40.64
CA MET A 62 15.75 4.23 39.67
C MET A 62 15.12 4.51 38.29
N ASP A 63 13.78 4.42 38.15
CA ASP A 63 13.11 4.68 36.86
C ASP A 63 12.12 5.86 36.87
N CYS A 64 12.29 6.83 37.78
CA CYS A 64 11.46 8.05 37.84
C CYS A 64 11.74 9.07 36.70
N PHE A 65 12.56 8.72 35.69
CA PHE A 65 12.91 9.63 34.59
C PHE A 65 12.75 9.05 33.17
N ARG A 66 12.09 7.89 33.00
CA ARG A 66 11.89 7.27 31.67
C ARG A 66 10.43 7.09 31.24
N HIS A 67 9.48 7.71 31.94
CA HIS A 67 8.07 7.49 31.67
C HIS A 67 7.31 8.77 31.28
N LEU A 68 7.87 9.52 30.34
CA LEU A 68 7.05 10.26 29.37
C LEU A 68 6.80 9.32 28.19
N ASN A 69 5.76 8.51 28.27
CA ASN A 69 5.37 7.58 27.21
C ASN A 69 5.13 8.32 25.88
N PRO A 70 5.98 8.12 24.85
CA PRO A 70 5.64 8.53 23.49
C PRO A 70 4.43 7.75 22.97
N PHE A 71 4.05 6.66 23.65
CA PHE A 71 2.93 5.81 23.27
C PHE A 71 1.55 6.44 23.49
N ARG A 72 1.42 7.55 24.26
CA ARG A 72 0.22 8.42 24.20
C ARG A 72 0.21 9.34 22.98
N ALA A 73 1.32 9.47 22.26
CA ALA A 73 1.37 10.13 20.96
C ALA A 73 0.81 9.24 19.83
N CYS A 74 0.55 7.94 20.05
CA CYS A 74 0.04 7.03 19.03
C CYS A 74 -1.42 7.34 18.61
N ALA A 75 -2.23 7.92 19.50
CA ALA A 75 -3.52 8.52 19.13
C ALA A 75 -3.34 9.87 18.39
N GLY A 76 -2.31 10.63 18.75
CA GLY A 76 -1.92 11.88 18.10
C GLY A 76 -1.39 11.68 16.67
N LEU A 77 -0.70 10.57 16.38
CA LEU A 77 -0.25 10.24 15.03
C LEU A 77 -1.43 9.97 14.07
N ARG A 78 -2.54 9.42 14.55
CA ARG A 78 -3.78 9.33 13.76
C ARG A 78 -4.38 10.71 13.51
N GLY A 79 -4.36 11.60 14.52
CA GLY A 79 -4.76 13.00 14.37
C GLY A 79 -3.88 13.78 13.38
N LEU A 80 -2.57 13.58 13.41
CA LEU A 80 -1.62 14.15 12.45
C LEU A 80 -1.88 13.62 11.03
N GLY A 81 -2.27 12.35 10.92
CA GLY A 81 -2.75 11.78 9.67
C GLY A 81 -3.95 12.52 9.10
N TYR A 82 -5.02 12.66 9.89
CA TYR A 82 -6.21 13.40 9.45
C TYR A 82 -5.92 14.87 9.13
N LEU A 83 -4.93 15.48 9.79
CA LEU A 83 -4.46 16.82 9.46
C LEU A 83 -3.88 16.89 8.04
N MET A 84 -3.06 15.92 7.63
CA MET A 84 -2.51 15.90 6.26
C MET A 84 -3.61 15.73 5.21
N VAL A 85 -4.58 14.85 5.46
CA VAL A 85 -5.76 14.70 4.59
C VAL A 85 -6.54 16.01 4.50
N ALA A 86 -6.76 16.69 5.63
CA ALA A 86 -7.44 17.98 5.66
C ALA A 86 -6.71 19.06 4.86
N ILE A 87 -5.37 19.09 4.90
CA ILE A 87 -4.56 20.03 4.10
C ILE A 87 -4.75 19.76 2.60
N VAL A 88 -4.68 18.50 2.17
CA VAL A 88 -4.91 18.14 0.76
C VAL A 88 -6.31 18.58 0.31
N LEU A 89 -7.34 18.30 1.12
CA LEU A 89 -8.71 18.73 0.82
C LEU A 89 -8.86 20.26 0.79
N ALA A 90 -8.15 20.99 1.66
CA ALA A 90 -8.13 22.45 1.65
C ALA A 90 -7.48 23.02 0.38
N ILE A 91 -6.36 22.44 -0.07
CA ILE A 91 -5.70 22.82 -1.33
C ILE A 91 -6.64 22.57 -2.52
N VAL A 92 -7.30 21.41 -2.55
CA VAL A 92 -8.30 21.10 -3.58
C VAL A 92 -9.47 22.08 -3.54
N ALA A 93 -9.99 22.43 -2.36
CA ALA A 93 -11.10 23.38 -2.23
C ALA A 93 -10.73 24.79 -2.69
N VAL A 94 -9.55 25.29 -2.31
CA VAL A 94 -9.06 26.62 -2.71
C VAL A 94 -8.80 26.68 -4.21
N SER A 95 -8.14 25.66 -4.77
CA SER A 95 -7.89 25.59 -6.22
C SER A 95 -9.19 25.45 -7.02
N TYR A 96 -10.15 24.65 -6.53
CA TYR A 96 -11.48 24.55 -7.11
C TYR A 96 -12.20 25.91 -7.13
N TYR A 97 -12.18 26.63 -6.01
CA TYR A 97 -12.77 27.98 -5.93
C TYR A 97 -12.11 28.93 -6.93
N ALA A 98 -10.78 28.95 -7.01
CA ALA A 98 -10.04 29.81 -7.93
C ALA A 98 -10.40 29.50 -9.40
N VAL A 99 -10.42 28.23 -9.80
CA VAL A 99 -10.75 27.85 -11.17
C VAL A 99 -12.23 28.10 -11.46
N VAL A 100 -13.14 27.49 -10.71
CA VAL A 100 -14.56 27.46 -11.07
C VAL A 100 -15.23 28.81 -10.85
N ILE A 101 -14.98 29.46 -9.71
CA ILE A 101 -15.67 30.70 -9.34
C ILE A 101 -14.94 31.91 -9.89
N TYR A 102 -13.64 32.03 -9.64
CA TYR A 102 -12.90 33.24 -9.99
C TYR A 102 -12.53 33.31 -11.48
N SER A 103 -12.00 32.23 -12.07
CA SER A 103 -11.58 32.23 -13.48
C SER A 103 -12.73 32.05 -14.47
N TRP A 104 -13.60 31.06 -14.25
CA TRP A 104 -14.62 30.68 -15.24
C TRP A 104 -16.04 31.17 -14.89
N GLY A 105 -16.29 31.54 -13.64
CA GLY A 105 -17.61 32.00 -13.17
C GLY A 105 -18.18 33.18 -13.96
N PRO A 106 -17.44 34.29 -14.16
CA PRO A 106 -17.93 35.44 -14.92
C PRO A 106 -18.27 35.10 -16.38
N MET A 107 -17.49 34.23 -17.02
CA MET A 107 -17.73 33.78 -18.39
C MET A 107 -18.99 32.92 -18.51
N LEU A 108 -19.30 32.13 -17.47
CA LEU A 108 -20.52 31.32 -17.41
C LEU A 108 -21.78 32.20 -17.29
N LEU A 109 -21.69 33.28 -16.49
CA LEU A 109 -22.79 34.23 -16.28
C LEU A 109 -23.02 35.16 -17.47
N GLY A 110 -22.00 35.41 -18.29
CA GLY A 110 -22.09 36.25 -19.49
C GLY A 110 -22.97 35.69 -20.62
N GLY A 111 -23.31 34.40 -20.59
CA GLY A 111 -24.17 33.74 -21.58
C GLY A 111 -23.55 33.58 -22.97
N GLY A 112 -24.36 33.09 -23.91
CA GLY A 112 -23.95 32.90 -25.31
C GLY A 112 -23.01 31.72 -25.55
N ALA A 113 -22.37 31.69 -26.73
CA ALA A 113 -21.51 30.58 -27.15
C ALA A 113 -20.26 30.41 -26.28
N ALA A 114 -19.70 31.51 -25.76
CA ALA A 114 -18.57 31.47 -24.84
C ALA A 114 -18.91 30.77 -23.52
N ALA A 115 -20.12 31.01 -22.98
CA ALA A 115 -20.61 30.32 -21.79
C ALA A 115 -20.80 28.80 -22.02
N ALA A 116 -21.25 28.39 -23.21
CA ALA A 116 -21.35 26.97 -23.57
C ALA A 116 -19.97 26.29 -23.63
N GLY A 117 -18.97 26.96 -24.22
CA GLY A 117 -17.58 26.48 -24.21
C GLY A 117 -17.01 26.37 -22.80
N ALA A 118 -17.23 27.39 -21.96
CA ALA A 118 -16.85 27.39 -20.55
C ALA A 118 -17.52 26.24 -19.78
N ALA A 119 -18.80 26.00 -20.00
CA ALA A 119 -19.54 24.91 -19.37
C ALA A 119 -18.96 23.54 -19.76
N ALA A 120 -18.59 23.33 -21.02
CA ALA A 120 -17.98 22.08 -21.47
C ALA A 120 -16.60 21.84 -20.82
N VAL A 121 -15.76 22.87 -20.76
CA VAL A 121 -14.45 22.79 -20.08
C VAL A 121 -14.62 22.52 -18.59
N LEU A 122 -15.53 23.22 -17.92
CA LEU A 122 -15.83 22.98 -16.52
C LEU A 122 -16.38 21.57 -16.30
N ALA A 123 -17.27 21.06 -17.15
CA ALA A 123 -17.77 19.70 -17.04
C ALA A 123 -16.63 18.67 -17.11
N ALA A 124 -15.71 18.81 -18.07
CA ALA A 124 -14.53 17.96 -18.16
C ALA A 124 -13.66 18.06 -16.89
N PHE A 125 -13.39 19.28 -16.42
CA PHE A 125 -12.65 19.53 -15.17
C PHE A 125 -13.28 18.81 -13.97
N HIS A 126 -14.61 18.87 -13.81
CA HIS A 126 -15.30 18.19 -12.71
C HIS A 126 -15.20 16.67 -12.82
N VAL A 127 -15.29 16.11 -14.03
CA VAL A 127 -15.11 14.67 -14.25
C VAL A 127 -13.71 14.25 -13.81
N PHE A 128 -12.66 14.94 -14.24
CA PHE A 128 -11.29 14.64 -13.83
C PHE A 128 -11.08 14.83 -12.33
N LEU A 129 -11.62 15.90 -11.73
CA LEU A 129 -11.51 16.15 -10.30
C LEU A 129 -12.18 15.03 -9.48
N LEU A 130 -13.36 14.58 -9.89
CA LEU A 130 -14.06 13.47 -9.24
C LEU A 130 -13.27 12.17 -9.34
N LEU A 131 -12.69 11.87 -10.51
CA LEU A 131 -11.85 10.68 -10.71
C LEU A 131 -10.59 10.70 -9.85
N ILE A 132 -9.87 11.83 -9.80
CA ILE A 132 -8.67 11.99 -8.98
C ILE A 132 -9.02 11.90 -7.49
N LEU A 133 -10.08 12.57 -7.05
CA LEU A 133 -10.52 12.52 -5.65
C LEU A 133 -10.96 11.10 -5.27
N TRP A 134 -11.69 10.40 -6.14
CA TRP A 134 -12.04 9.01 -5.93
C TRP A 134 -10.79 8.13 -5.77
N CYS A 135 -9.79 8.28 -6.65
CA CYS A 135 -8.54 7.53 -6.56
C CYS A 135 -7.81 7.83 -5.24
N TYR A 136 -7.71 9.11 -4.85
CA TYR A 136 -7.13 9.52 -3.58
C TYR A 136 -7.82 8.84 -2.38
N LEU A 137 -9.16 8.90 -2.32
CA LEU A 137 -9.94 8.27 -1.25
C LEU A 137 -9.71 6.76 -1.23
N MET A 138 -9.68 6.10 -2.39
CA MET A 138 -9.38 4.67 -2.47
C MET A 138 -7.98 4.35 -1.95
N VAL A 139 -6.95 5.16 -2.20
CA VAL A 139 -5.61 4.93 -1.64
C VAL A 139 -5.60 5.07 -0.11
N VAL A 140 -6.26 6.10 0.42
CA VAL A 140 -6.32 6.38 1.85
C VAL A 140 -7.06 5.27 2.60
N PHE A 141 -8.21 4.82 2.09
CA PHE A 141 -9.09 3.89 2.82
C PHE A 141 -8.87 2.41 2.48
N THR A 142 -8.17 2.08 1.38
CA THR A 142 -7.90 0.68 1.03
C THR A 142 -6.72 0.15 1.84
N ASP A 143 -6.92 -1.01 2.47
CA ASP A 143 -5.83 -1.76 3.09
C ASP A 143 -4.75 -2.13 2.06
N PRO A 144 -3.46 -1.82 2.29
CA PRO A 144 -2.40 -2.06 1.31
C PRO A 144 -2.07 -3.54 1.07
N GLY A 145 -2.62 -4.44 1.88
CA GLY A 145 -2.33 -5.87 1.91
C GLY A 145 -1.58 -6.23 3.18
N SER A 146 -2.10 -7.20 3.92
CA SER A 146 -1.45 -7.84 5.06
C SER A 146 -0.96 -9.24 4.68
N VAL A 147 0.08 -9.71 5.35
CA VAL A 147 0.52 -11.10 5.23
C VAL A 147 -0.45 -12.00 5.99
N PRO A 148 -0.95 -13.11 5.41
CA PRO A 148 -1.73 -14.10 6.14
C PRO A 148 -0.99 -14.62 7.38
N GLU A 149 -1.74 -14.99 8.41
CA GLU A 149 -1.16 -15.62 9.59
C GLU A 149 -0.51 -16.96 9.23
N ASN A 150 0.57 -17.31 9.92
CA ASN A 150 1.30 -18.57 9.74
C ASN A 150 1.80 -18.80 8.30
N TRP A 151 2.20 -17.73 7.61
CA TRP A 151 2.79 -17.86 6.28
C TRP A 151 4.06 -18.74 6.38
N ARG A 152 4.14 -19.76 5.53
CA ARG A 152 5.29 -20.66 5.38
C ARG A 152 5.75 -20.64 3.92
N HIS A 153 7.05 -20.84 3.70
CA HIS A 153 7.58 -21.03 2.35
C HIS A 153 7.13 -22.42 1.91
N ASP A 154 6.40 -22.50 0.80
CA ASP A 154 6.11 -23.78 0.13
C ASP A 154 7.44 -24.28 -0.47
N ALA A 155 8.27 -24.89 0.37
CA ALA A 155 9.56 -25.49 -0.02
C ALA A 155 9.66 -26.97 0.42
N GLU A 156 8.55 -27.58 0.84
CA GLU A 156 8.53 -28.96 1.36
C GLU A 156 7.37 -29.79 0.77
N ASP A 157 7.21 -29.85 -0.57
CA ASP A 157 6.42 -30.93 -1.20
C ASP A 157 6.90 -31.35 -2.61
N SER A 158 8.19 -31.24 -2.89
CA SER A 158 8.80 -32.00 -3.99
C SER A 158 9.91 -32.84 -3.40
N GLY A 159 9.53 -34.04 -2.96
CA GLY A 159 10.40 -35.07 -2.42
C GLY A 159 11.35 -35.68 -3.45
N ASP A 160 12.13 -34.85 -4.14
CA ASP A 160 13.18 -35.29 -5.05
C ASP A 160 14.56 -34.87 -4.50
N PRO A 161 15.33 -35.79 -3.90
CA PRO A 161 16.66 -35.51 -3.35
C PRO A 161 17.75 -35.48 -4.44
N ALA A 162 17.47 -34.94 -5.63
CA ALA A 162 18.37 -35.03 -6.77
C ALA A 162 18.29 -33.82 -7.73
N SER A 163 18.65 -32.62 -7.25
CA SER A 163 19.18 -31.57 -8.16
C SER A 163 20.03 -30.54 -7.41
N SER A 164 21.07 -31.03 -6.73
CA SER A 164 22.13 -30.18 -6.21
C SER A 164 23.14 -29.83 -7.31
N THR A 165 22.80 -28.95 -8.25
CA THR A 165 23.81 -28.23 -9.07
C THR A 165 23.18 -27.00 -9.74
N SER A 166 23.39 -25.84 -9.14
CA SER A 166 23.58 -24.48 -9.73
C SER A 166 22.82 -23.38 -8.97
N GLU A 167 23.53 -22.73 -8.04
CA GLU A 167 23.41 -21.29 -7.74
C GLU A 167 22.02 -20.67 -7.47
N ASP A 168 21.10 -21.33 -6.76
CA ASP A 168 19.93 -20.64 -6.20
C ASP A 168 20.22 -20.12 -4.78
N GLN A 169 20.92 -18.97 -4.68
CA GLN A 169 21.01 -18.18 -3.45
C GLN A 169 19.74 -17.31 -3.22
N GLY A 170 18.55 -17.81 -3.53
CA GLY A 170 17.36 -16.96 -3.69
C GLY A 170 16.36 -16.91 -2.55
N THR A 171 16.08 -18.03 -1.87
CA THR A 171 14.96 -18.08 -0.91
C THR A 171 15.38 -18.62 0.45
N ALA A 172 16.40 -18.00 1.06
CA ALA A 172 16.50 -18.05 2.52
C ALA A 172 15.15 -17.59 3.08
N THR A 173 14.46 -18.46 3.81
CA THR A 173 13.13 -18.19 4.36
C THR A 173 13.15 -16.89 5.16
N ARG A 174 12.69 -15.79 4.54
CA ARG A 174 12.78 -14.48 5.17
C ARG A 174 11.75 -14.45 6.30
N TYR A 175 12.17 -14.07 7.50
CA TYR A 175 11.30 -14.01 8.67
C TYR A 175 11.21 -12.58 9.23
N CYS A 176 10.06 -12.23 9.80
CA CYS A 176 9.85 -10.98 10.52
C CYS A 176 9.88 -11.22 12.02
N SER A 177 10.94 -10.77 12.70
CA SER A 177 11.04 -10.89 14.17
C SER A 177 9.99 -10.06 14.92
N ARG A 178 9.58 -8.92 14.35
CA ARG A 178 8.53 -8.04 14.91
C ARG A 178 7.14 -8.67 14.84
N CYS A 179 6.75 -9.11 13.65
CA CYS A 179 5.44 -9.74 13.42
C CYS A 179 5.40 -11.23 13.78
N LYS A 180 6.56 -11.83 14.10
CA LYS A 180 6.73 -13.26 14.35
C LYS A 180 6.12 -14.17 13.26
N ASN A 181 6.24 -13.75 12.00
CA ASN A 181 5.66 -14.44 10.85
C ASN A 181 6.68 -14.55 9.70
N GLY A 182 6.51 -15.53 8.82
CA GLY A 182 7.26 -15.62 7.58
C GLY A 182 6.97 -14.43 6.66
N LYS A 183 7.97 -14.00 5.89
CA LYS A 183 7.89 -12.90 4.94
C LYS A 183 7.77 -13.46 3.52
N PRO A 184 6.60 -13.31 2.87
CA PRO A 184 6.46 -13.61 1.46
C PRO A 184 7.48 -12.84 0.60
N PRO A 185 7.74 -13.30 -0.64
CA PRO A 185 8.50 -12.53 -1.62
C PRO A 185 7.98 -11.09 -1.74
N ARG A 186 8.88 -10.12 -1.83
CA ARG A 186 8.58 -8.67 -1.92
C ARG A 186 7.78 -8.08 -0.74
N CYS A 187 7.60 -8.81 0.36
CA CYS A 187 7.03 -8.28 1.60
C CYS A 187 8.09 -7.52 2.41
N HIS A 188 7.71 -6.38 2.99
CA HIS A 188 8.53 -5.61 3.93
C HIS A 188 7.72 -5.24 5.17
N HIS A 189 8.40 -5.07 6.30
CA HIS A 189 7.77 -4.60 7.54
C HIS A 189 7.83 -3.07 7.56
N CYS A 190 6.66 -2.43 7.67
CA CYS A 190 6.58 -0.99 7.88
C CYS A 190 6.56 -0.73 9.39
N SER A 191 7.56 -0.03 9.91
CA SER A 191 7.62 0.38 11.32
C SER A 191 6.54 1.40 11.70
N VAL A 192 6.06 2.19 10.75
CA VAL A 192 5.00 3.20 10.99
C VAL A 192 3.63 2.54 11.13
N CYS A 193 3.32 1.57 10.27
CA CYS A 193 2.09 0.78 10.35
C CYS A 193 2.19 -0.40 11.32
N ASP A 194 3.38 -0.68 11.86
CA ASP A 194 3.75 -1.81 12.71
C ASP A 194 3.26 -3.18 12.19
N ARG A 195 3.39 -3.38 10.87
CA ARG A 195 2.94 -4.61 10.20
C ARG A 195 3.74 -4.93 8.94
N CYS A 196 3.73 -6.19 8.56
CA CYS A 196 4.22 -6.63 7.26
C CYS A 196 3.19 -6.31 6.17
N VAL A 197 3.64 -5.62 5.11
CA VAL A 197 2.84 -5.21 3.96
C VAL A 197 3.29 -5.97 2.72
N LEU A 198 2.32 -6.56 2.02
CA LEU A 198 2.57 -7.30 0.78
C LEU A 198 2.96 -6.35 -0.34
N LYS A 199 4.02 -6.70 -1.10
CA LYS A 199 4.56 -5.87 -2.19
C LYS A 199 4.67 -4.40 -1.77
N MET A 200 5.20 -4.18 -0.56
CA MET A 200 5.33 -2.84 0.00
C MET A 200 6.21 -1.99 -0.91
N ASP A 201 5.70 -0.85 -1.33
CA ASP A 201 6.46 0.16 -2.06
C ASP A 201 7.05 1.16 -1.06
N HIS A 202 6.18 1.92 -0.38
CA HIS A 202 6.58 2.86 0.66
C HIS A 202 5.44 3.15 1.65
N HIS A 203 5.76 3.83 2.76
CA HIS A 203 4.77 4.46 3.62
C HIS A 203 4.61 5.92 3.19
N CYS A 204 3.41 6.32 2.77
CA CYS A 204 3.17 7.65 2.23
C CYS A 204 2.44 8.52 3.27
N ILE A 205 3.09 9.61 3.67
CA ILE A 205 2.59 10.53 4.69
C ILE A 205 1.36 11.31 4.17
N TRP A 206 1.29 11.57 2.86
CA TRP A 206 0.20 12.31 2.21
C TRP A 206 -1.14 11.56 2.19
N VAL A 207 -1.10 10.23 2.23
CA VAL A 207 -2.28 9.36 2.29
C VAL A 207 -2.40 8.64 3.63
N VAL A 208 -1.43 8.87 4.54
CA VAL A 208 -1.37 8.29 5.89
C VAL A 208 -1.51 6.76 5.87
N ASN A 209 -1.00 6.14 4.82
CA ASN A 209 -1.17 4.72 4.57
C ASN A 209 0.07 4.18 3.87
N CYS A 210 0.31 2.88 4.01
CA CYS A 210 1.27 2.21 3.16
C CYS A 210 0.71 2.09 1.74
N VAL A 211 1.60 2.14 0.75
CA VAL A 211 1.30 1.76 -0.62
C VAL A 211 1.85 0.34 -0.80
N GLY A 212 0.97 -0.60 -1.13
CA GLY A 212 1.28 -2.01 -1.25
C GLY A 212 0.40 -2.70 -2.29
N ALA A 213 0.42 -4.03 -2.31
CA ALA A 213 -0.20 -4.86 -3.34
C ALA A 213 -1.65 -4.48 -3.71
N ARG A 214 -2.48 -4.13 -2.71
CA ARG A 214 -3.93 -3.91 -2.91
C ARG A 214 -4.32 -2.48 -3.28
N ASN A 215 -3.50 -1.48 -2.97
CA ASN A 215 -3.80 -0.08 -3.27
C ASN A 215 -2.81 0.57 -4.26
N TYR A 216 -1.80 -0.18 -4.73
CA TYR A 216 -0.83 0.30 -5.72
C TYR A 216 -1.47 0.86 -6.99
N LYS A 217 -2.52 0.21 -7.52
CA LYS A 217 -3.22 0.68 -8.73
C LYS A 217 -3.87 2.05 -8.52
N TYR A 218 -4.56 2.24 -7.39
CA TYR A 218 -5.20 3.52 -7.07
C TYR A 218 -4.15 4.61 -6.86
N PHE A 219 -3.00 4.26 -6.29
CA PHE A 219 -1.90 5.19 -6.08
C PHE A 219 -1.33 5.70 -7.41
N LEU A 220 -1.11 4.80 -8.37
CA LEU A 220 -0.66 5.21 -9.71
C LEU A 220 -1.71 6.07 -10.43
N LEU A 221 -2.99 5.73 -10.35
CA LEU A 221 -4.06 6.53 -10.96
C LEU A 221 -4.25 7.89 -10.30
N PHE A 222 -3.92 8.02 -9.02
CA PHE A 222 -3.95 9.30 -8.30
C PHE A 222 -2.81 10.24 -8.73
N LEU A 223 -1.67 9.71 -9.19
CA LEU A 223 -0.51 10.51 -9.60
C LEU A 223 -0.58 11.02 -11.06
N VAL A 224 -1.51 10.48 -11.86
CA VAL A 224 -1.72 10.83 -13.28
C VAL A 224 -2.88 11.81 -13.40
#